data_AF-A0A2G9N603-F1
#
_entry.id   AF-A0A2G9N603-F1
#
_cell.length_a   1.000
_cell.length_b   1.000
_cell.length_c   1.000
_cell.angle_alpha   90.00
_cell.angle_beta   90.00
_cell.angle_gamma   90.00
#
_symmetry.space_group_name_H-M   'P 1'
#
loop_
_entity.id
_entity.type
_entity.pdbx_description
1 polymer ?
#
loop_
_entity_poly.entity_id
_entity_poly.type
_entity_poly.pdbx_seq_one_letter_code
_entity_poly.pdbx_strand_id
1 'polypeptide(L)'
;MIITSIKFKSIKVLKYSKEGADIRVCYDTGDEKSLSKNVRFDSPEALTEEIFREVKEMEKRPSRVMREMDSDGILEGIVVVKFFDEERSREKMKNFFERISDRAKSIRNRRECTGYLDMINQFQGIEFKFD
;
A
#
# COMPACT_ATOMS: atom_id res chain seq x y z
N MET A 1 -20.52 3.04 17.30
CA MET A 1 -19.14 3.32 16.87
C MET A 1 -18.58 2.03 16.29
N ILE A 2 -18.33 1.99 14.98
CA ILE A 2 -17.71 0.82 14.34
C ILE A 2 -16.21 1.10 14.30
N ILE A 3 -15.43 0.25 14.95
CA ILE A 3 -13.97 0.31 14.93
C ILE A 3 -13.49 -0.73 13.93
N THR A 4 -12.90 -0.28 12.83
CA THR A 4 -12.28 -1.15 11.84
C THR A 4 -10.77 -1.09 12.03
N SER A 5 -10.18 -2.22 12.43
CA SER A 5 -8.72 -2.34 12.55
C SER A 5 -8.13 -2.84 11.23
N ILE A 6 -7.24 -2.06 10.63
CA ILE A 6 -6.48 -2.46 9.43
C ILE A 6 -5.15 -3.05 9.86
N LYS A 7 -4.89 -4.28 9.43
CA LYS A 7 -3.58 -4.93 9.55
C LYS A 7 -2.95 -5.11 8.17
N PHE A 8 -1.86 -4.42 7.89
CA PHE A 8 -1.09 -4.68 6.67
C PHE A 8 -0.50 -6.10 6.73
N LYS A 9 -0.65 -6.87 5.65
CA LYS A 9 -0.09 -8.21 5.51
C LYS A 9 1.16 -8.20 4.64
N SER A 10 1.06 -7.66 3.44
CA SER A 10 2.18 -7.62 2.51
C SER A 10 2.07 -6.50 1.49
N ILE A 11 3.20 -6.11 0.93
CA ILE A 11 3.29 -5.25 -0.25
C ILE A 11 4.10 -5.98 -1.30
N LYS A 12 3.57 -6.07 -2.52
CA LYS A 12 4.21 -6.74 -3.63
C LYS A 12 4.33 -5.82 -4.83
N VAL A 13 5.50 -5.77 -5.44
CA VAL A 13 5.69 -5.11 -6.73
C VAL A 13 5.26 -6.11 -7.81
N LEU A 14 4.14 -5.86 -8.46
CA LEU A 14 3.60 -6.70 -9.53
C LEU A 14 4.34 -6.48 -10.85
N LYS A 15 4.62 -5.22 -11.18
CA LYS A 15 5.27 -4.84 -12.44
C LYS A 15 6.07 -3.57 -12.22
N TYR A 16 7.28 -3.52 -12.77
CA TYR A 16 8.11 -2.33 -12.75
C TYR A 16 8.26 -1.78 -14.18
N SER A 17 8.16 -0.46 -14.33
CA SER A 17 8.26 0.24 -15.61
C SER A 17 9.00 1.58 -15.46
N LYS A 18 9.27 2.25 -16.58
CA LYS A 18 10.03 3.52 -16.62
C LYS A 18 9.24 4.65 -15.98
N GLU A 19 7.92 4.52 -16.00
CA GLU A 19 6.97 5.53 -15.54
C GLU A 19 6.50 5.30 -14.11
N GLY A 20 6.91 4.19 -13.47
CA GLY A 20 6.48 3.79 -12.13
C GLY A 20 6.42 2.27 -11.99
N ALA A 21 5.92 1.81 -10.86
CA ALA A 21 5.68 0.41 -10.59
C ALA A 21 4.26 0.16 -10.10
N ASP A 22 3.65 -0.91 -10.59
CA ASP A 22 2.43 -1.45 -10.03
C ASP A 22 2.76 -2.19 -8.75
N ILE A 23 2.24 -1.69 -7.65
CA ILE A 23 2.30 -2.32 -6.35
C ILE A 23 0.93 -2.86 -5.96
N ARG A 24 0.92 -3.96 -5.21
CA ARG A 24 -0.25 -4.50 -4.54
C ARG A 24 0.01 -4.52 -3.05
N VAL A 25 -0.81 -3.82 -2.30
CA VAL A 25 -0.80 -3.73 -0.85
C VAL A 25 -1.93 -4.60 -0.33
N CYS A 26 -1.60 -5.72 0.29
CA CYS A 26 -2.55 -6.62 0.93
C CYS A 26 -2.73 -6.25 2.40
N TYR A 27 -3.97 -6.10 2.83
CA TYR A 27 -4.32 -5.73 4.19
C TYR A 27 -5.59 -6.45 4.64
N ASP A 28 -5.76 -6.59 5.95
CA ASP A 28 -6.84 -7.33 6.57
C ASP A 28 -7.66 -6.38 7.45
N THR A 29 -8.98 -6.36 7.26
CA THR A 29 -9.92 -5.63 8.11
C THR A 29 -10.99 -6.53 8.73
N GLY A 30 -10.66 -7.81 8.94
CA GLY A 30 -11.61 -8.90 9.20
C GLY A 30 -11.97 -9.70 7.94
N ASP A 31 -11.54 -9.22 6.77
CA ASP A 31 -11.67 -9.84 5.46
C ASP A 31 -10.44 -9.46 4.63
N GLU A 32 -9.87 -10.40 3.87
CA GLU A 32 -8.63 -10.14 3.12
C GLU A 32 -8.89 -9.21 1.93
N LYS A 33 -8.20 -8.07 1.93
CA LYS A 33 -8.30 -7.05 0.88
C LYS A 33 -6.95 -6.75 0.27
N SER A 34 -6.99 -6.19 -0.94
CA SER A 34 -5.80 -5.71 -1.61
C SER A 34 -6.06 -4.43 -2.38
N LEU A 35 -5.21 -3.42 -2.18
CA LEU A 35 -5.13 -2.21 -2.99
C LEU A 35 -4.05 -2.42 -4.06
N SER A 36 -4.38 -2.32 -5.34
CA SER A 36 -3.39 -2.31 -6.42
C SER A 36 -3.29 -0.92 -7.00
N LYS A 37 -2.07 -0.36 -7.08
CA LYS A 37 -1.85 0.99 -7.57
C LYS A 37 -0.52 1.11 -8.30
N ASN A 38 -0.50 1.91 -9.37
CA ASN A 38 0.73 2.33 -10.02
C ASN A 38 1.32 3.54 -9.30
N VAL A 39 2.58 3.42 -8.87
CA VAL A 39 3.24 4.41 -8.01
C VAL A 39 4.64 4.74 -8.51
N ARG A 40 5.10 5.95 -8.23
CA ARG A 40 6.49 6.36 -8.48
C ARG A 40 7.26 6.41 -7.17
N PHE A 41 8.48 5.89 -7.17
CA PHE A 41 9.34 5.86 -5.97
C PHE A 41 10.20 7.13 -5.79
N ASP A 42 9.75 8.26 -6.36
CA ASP A 42 10.44 9.54 -6.24
C ASP A 42 10.38 10.12 -4.82
N SER A 43 9.30 9.84 -4.08
CA SER A 43 9.09 10.31 -2.70
C SER A 43 8.48 9.20 -1.83
N PRO A 44 9.31 8.35 -1.18
CA PRO A 44 8.84 7.19 -0.43
C PRO A 44 7.97 7.57 0.78
N GLU A 45 8.20 8.73 1.39
CA GLU A 45 7.39 9.23 2.51
C GLU A 45 5.99 9.63 2.06
N ALA A 46 5.90 10.46 1.02
CA ALA A 46 4.62 10.87 0.44
C ALA A 46 3.82 9.67 -0.08
N LEU A 47 4.50 8.69 -0.69
CA LEU A 47 3.89 7.46 -1.15
C LEU A 47 3.31 6.62 0.00
N THR A 48 4.04 6.52 1.11
CA THR A 48 3.56 5.80 2.30
C THR A 48 2.30 6.47 2.85
N GLU A 49 2.32 7.79 3.04
CA GLU A 49 1.14 8.51 3.53
C GLU A 49 -0.05 8.43 2.58
N GLU A 50 0.20 8.46 1.27
CA GLU A 50 -0.85 8.31 0.26
C GLU A 50 -1.53 6.94 0.34
N ILE A 51 -0.75 5.86 0.48
CA ILE A 51 -1.33 4.51 0.59
C ILE A 51 -2.12 4.36 1.90
N PHE A 52 -1.60 4.86 3.02
CA PHE A 52 -2.34 4.85 4.29
C PHE A 52 -3.65 5.65 4.16
N ARG A 53 -3.61 6.82 3.51
CA ARG A 53 -4.82 7.63 3.26
C ARG A 53 -5.81 6.87 2.38
N GLU A 54 -5.38 6.27 1.28
CA GLU A 54 -6.27 5.53 0.38
C GLU A 54 -6.89 4.31 1.04
N VAL A 55 -6.10 3.51 1.76
CA VAL A 55 -6.64 2.36 2.51
C VAL A 55 -7.66 2.86 3.53
N LYS A 56 -7.39 3.97 4.22
CA LYS A 56 -8.34 4.59 5.15
C LYS A 56 -9.61 5.08 4.45
N GLU A 57 -9.50 5.66 3.27
CA GLU A 57 -10.66 6.10 2.47
C GLU A 57 -11.47 4.92 1.92
N MET A 58 -10.82 3.84 1.47
CA MET A 58 -11.50 2.61 1.02
C MET A 58 -12.33 1.98 2.15
N GLU A 59 -11.81 1.97 3.38
CA GLU A 59 -12.55 1.45 4.53
C GLU A 59 -13.59 2.45 5.07
N LYS A 60 -13.36 3.75 4.91
CA LYS A 60 -14.36 4.79 5.23
C LYS A 60 -15.51 4.85 4.24
N ARG A 61 -15.32 4.40 2.98
CA ARG A 61 -16.37 4.48 1.96
C ARG A 61 -17.61 3.70 2.42
N PRO A 62 -18.82 4.28 2.29
CA PRO A 62 -20.04 3.78 2.91
C PRO A 62 -20.58 2.46 2.32
N SER A 63 -19.90 1.85 1.35
CA SER A 63 -20.37 0.66 0.64
C SER A 63 -20.41 -0.62 1.49
N ARG A 64 -19.69 -0.69 2.63
CA ARG A 64 -19.86 -1.77 3.63
C ARG A 64 -20.83 -1.42 4.76
N VAL A 65 -20.91 -0.15 5.16
CA VAL A 65 -21.75 0.27 6.30
C VAL A 65 -23.24 0.26 5.96
N MET A 66 -23.61 0.62 4.72
CA MET A 66 -25.02 0.63 4.32
C MET A 66 -25.62 -0.77 4.10
N ARG A 67 -24.82 -1.82 3.90
CA ARG A 67 -25.35 -3.18 3.65
C ARG A 67 -25.82 -3.91 4.89
N GLU A 68 -25.44 -3.46 6.09
CA GLU A 68 -25.96 -3.99 7.36
C GLU A 68 -26.98 -3.04 8.03
N MET A 69 -27.21 -1.85 7.45
CA MET A 69 -28.21 -0.88 7.90
C MET A 69 -29.47 -0.95 7.03
N ASP A 70 -30.02 -2.16 6.88
CA ASP A 70 -31.41 -2.32 6.49
C ASP A 70 -32.20 -2.49 7.79
N SER A 71 -33.03 -1.49 8.10
CA SER A 71 -33.87 -1.34 9.29
C SER A 71 -33.26 -0.59 10.48
N ASP A 72 -33.79 0.62 10.65
CA ASP A 72 -33.88 1.37 11.90
C ASP A 72 -32.66 2.18 12.35
N GLY A 73 -32.79 3.50 12.27
CA GLY A 73 -32.01 4.41 13.10
C GLY A 73 -31.00 5.24 12.32
N ILE A 74 -31.32 6.53 12.24
CA ILE A 74 -30.44 7.65 11.92
C ILE A 74 -29.30 7.68 12.96
N LEU A 75 -28.32 6.81 12.80
CA LEU A 75 -27.05 6.89 13.49
C LEU A 75 -26.00 7.08 12.40
N GLU A 76 -25.61 8.35 12.25
CA GLU A 76 -24.39 8.78 11.58
C GLU A 76 -23.22 7.97 12.17
N GLY A 77 -22.98 6.79 11.61
CA GLY A 77 -22.05 5.82 12.16
C GLY A 77 -20.64 6.34 11.98
N ILE A 78 -20.09 6.98 13.01
CA ILE A 78 -18.68 7.38 13.03
C ILE A 78 -17.82 6.11 12.93
N VAL A 79 -17.35 5.81 11.71
CA VAL A 79 -16.39 4.74 11.44
C VAL A 79 -15.00 5.26 11.81
N VAL A 80 -14.43 4.68 12.87
CA VAL A 80 -13.06 4.98 13.28
C VAL A 80 -12.16 3.87 12.73
N VAL A 81 -11.47 4.20 11.67
CA VAL A 81 -10.44 3.36 11.06
C VAL A 81 -9.15 3.52 11.87
N LYS A 82 -8.67 2.43 12.47
CA LYS A 82 -7.38 2.37 13.18
C LYS A 82 -6.44 1.41 12.47
N PHE A 83 -5.16 1.77 12.35
CA PHE A 83 -4.14 0.84 11.88
C PHE A 83 -3.56 0.09 13.05
N PHE A 84 -3.42 -1.23 12.90
CA PHE A 84 -2.68 -2.05 13.84
C PHE A 84 -1.18 -1.75 13.68
N ASP A 85 -0.51 -1.33 14.75
CA ASP A 85 0.92 -1.00 14.74
C ASP A 85 1.28 0.07 13.69
N GLU A 86 0.56 1.20 13.71
CA GLU A 86 0.66 2.24 12.67
C GLU A 86 2.09 2.76 12.48
N GLU A 87 2.79 3.13 13.55
CA GLU A 87 4.17 3.64 13.48
C GLU A 87 5.13 2.63 12.86
N ARG A 88 5.09 1.38 13.34
CA ARG A 88 5.97 0.32 12.84
C ARG A 88 5.66 -0.05 11.39
N SER A 89 4.39 -0.11 11.03
CA SER A 89 3.95 -0.37 9.66
C SER A 89 4.40 0.76 8.73
N ARG A 90 4.27 2.02 9.16
CA ARG A 90 4.71 3.19 8.41
C ARG A 90 6.23 3.17 8.21
N GLU A 91 7.00 2.85 9.25
CA GLU A 91 8.46 2.75 9.16
C GLU A 91 8.92 1.59 8.27
N LYS A 92 8.34 0.39 8.41
CA LYS A 92 8.64 -0.78 7.55
C LYS A 92 8.36 -0.46 6.09
N MET A 93 7.24 0.21 5.81
CA MET A 93 6.80 0.57 4.47
C MET A 93 7.68 1.66 3.84
N LYS A 94 8.04 2.68 4.62
CA LYS A 94 9.01 3.70 4.22
C LYS A 94 10.36 3.06 3.87
N ASN A 95 10.90 2.23 4.76
CA ASN A 95 12.16 1.51 4.53
C ASN A 95 12.12 0.64 3.27
N PHE A 96 10.99 -0.02 3.00
CA PHE A 96 10.79 -0.79 1.79
C PHE A 96 10.87 0.09 0.53
N PHE A 97 10.14 1.20 0.49
CA PHE A 97 10.16 2.13 -0.63
C PHE A 97 11.51 2.83 -0.80
N GLU A 98 12.20 3.18 0.30
CA GLU A 98 13.56 3.72 0.25
C GLU A 98 14.54 2.71 -0.36
N ARG A 99 14.49 1.44 0.07
CA ARG A 99 15.33 0.38 -0.54
C ARG A 99 15.05 0.20 -2.02
N ILE A 100 13.79 0.29 -2.44
CA ILE A 100 13.43 0.21 -3.86
C ILE A 100 13.95 1.43 -4.62
N SER A 101 13.76 2.64 -4.07
CA SER A 101 14.20 3.89 -4.68
C SER A 101 15.73 3.92 -4.83
N ASP A 102 16.47 3.51 -3.80
CA ASP A 102 17.93 3.46 -3.80
C ASP A 102 18.46 2.45 -4.82
N ARG A 103 17.93 1.22 -4.83
CA ARG A 103 18.26 0.21 -5.84
C ARG A 103 17.91 0.71 -7.24
N ALA A 104 16.79 1.39 -7.40
CA ALA A 104 16.38 1.95 -8.69
C ALA A 104 17.36 3.03 -9.15
N LYS A 105 17.79 3.93 -8.26
CA LYS A 105 18.81 4.96 -8.59
C LYS A 105 20.16 4.33 -8.94
N SER A 106 20.60 3.33 -8.18
CA SER A 106 21.87 2.62 -8.40
C SER A 106 21.91 1.96 -9.77
N ILE A 107 20.85 1.25 -10.16
CA ILE A 107 20.79 0.57 -11.46
C ILE A 107 20.63 1.58 -12.60
N ARG A 108 19.87 2.67 -12.40
CA ARG A 108 19.71 3.74 -13.41
C ARG A 108 21.03 4.47 -13.69
N ASN A 109 21.91 4.58 -12.69
CA ASN A 109 23.21 5.24 -12.86
C ASN A 109 24.22 4.35 -13.61
N ARG A 110 23.99 3.04 -13.71
CA ARG A 110 24.70 2.16 -14.65
C ARG A 110 24.15 2.42 -16.05
N ARG A 111 24.92 3.14 -16.88
CA ARG A 111 24.58 3.62 -18.24
C ARG A 111 24.29 2.52 -19.29
N GLU A 112 24.02 1.28 -18.90
CA GLU A 112 23.88 0.16 -19.82
C GLU A 112 22.41 -0.21 -20.02
N CYS A 113 22.01 -0.49 -21.27
CA CYS A 113 20.64 -0.96 -21.59
C CYS A 113 20.27 -2.25 -20.83
N THR A 114 21.28 -3.00 -20.37
CA THR A 114 21.17 -4.15 -19.47
C THR A 114 20.57 -3.79 -18.11
N GLY A 115 20.82 -2.58 -17.60
CA GLY A 115 20.33 -2.13 -16.30
C GLY A 115 18.80 -2.08 -16.21
N TYR A 116 18.10 -1.77 -17.31
CA TYR A 116 16.64 -1.69 -17.27
C TYR A 116 15.95 -3.07 -17.24
N LEU A 117 16.48 -4.04 -17.98
CA LEU A 117 16.01 -5.43 -17.90
C LEU A 117 16.37 -6.06 -16.55
N ASP A 118 17.55 -5.72 -16.02
CA ASP A 118 17.98 -6.13 -14.69
C ASP A 118 17.09 -5.54 -13.59
N MET A 119 16.67 -4.26 -13.71
CA MET A 119 15.65 -3.67 -12.85
C MET A 119 14.35 -4.46 -12.88
N ILE A 120 13.81 -4.74 -14.07
CA ILE A 120 12.53 -5.46 -14.18
C ILE A 120 12.66 -6.82 -13.50
N ASN A 121 13.74 -7.57 -13.75
CA ASN A 121 13.96 -8.86 -13.10
C ASN A 121 14.16 -8.77 -11.59
N GLN A 122 14.85 -7.73 -11.10
CA GLN A 122 15.10 -7.57 -9.66
C GLN A 122 13.88 -7.08 -8.89
N PHE A 123 13.07 -6.20 -9.49
CA PHE A 123 11.93 -5.57 -8.82
C PHE A 123 10.62 -6.33 -9.01
N GLN A 124 10.45 -7.01 -10.13
CA GLN A 124 9.21 -7.74 -10.40
C GLN A 124 9.09 -8.94 -9.46
N GLY A 125 8.02 -8.97 -8.68
CA GLY A 125 7.77 -10.04 -7.72
C GLY A 125 8.39 -9.83 -6.34
N ILE A 126 9.10 -8.71 -6.08
CA ILE A 126 9.51 -8.36 -4.72
C ILE A 126 8.26 -8.27 -3.85
N GLU A 127 8.25 -9.05 -2.78
CA GLU A 127 7.21 -9.05 -1.76
C GLU A 127 7.83 -8.75 -0.41
N PHE A 128 7.24 -7.79 0.30
CA PHE A 128 7.55 -7.48 1.69
C PHE A 128 6.37 -7.89 2.56
N LYS A 129 6.65 -8.67 3.61
CA LYS A 129 5.62 -9.11 4.57
C LYS A 129 5.78 -8.32 5.87
N PHE A 130 4.66 -7.90 6.43
CA PHE A 130 4.60 -7.06 7.63
C PHE A 130 4.65 -7.85 8.94
N ASP A 131 4.75 -9.18 8.87
CA ASP A 131 4.85 -10.12 10.01
C ASP A 131 5.78 -9.61 11.13
#